data_AF-A0A2A4B4L6-F1
#
_entry.id   AF-A0A2A4B4L6-F1
#
_cell.length_a   1.000
_cell.length_b   1.000
_cell.length_c   1.000
_cell.angle_alpha   90.00
_cell.angle_beta   90.00
_cell.angle_gamma   90.00
#
_symmetry.space_group_name_H-M   'P 1'
#
loop_
_entity.id
_entity.type
_entity.pdbx_description
1 polymer ?
#
loop_
_entity_poly.entity_id
_entity_poly.type
_entity_poly.pdbx_seq_one_letter_code
_entity_poly.pdbx_strand_id
1 'polypeptide(L)'
;MTTLAGIKIKRFREQRGISRAAFGTWYGAPGSTVQGWEEDGKRAAAPIVNQIAANGIAHHADWFVTARNMENVMGSWSPASWQTAEARQMPDYPDKAALDATLTELGRFPPLVFAGEARQLTAELGRVAEGHGFLLQGGDCAESFAEFHPNNIRDTFRVILQMAVVLTFASKLPTVKVGRMAGQFAKPRSAPTEVIDGVELPSYRGDNVNDIAFTPEGRVPDPSRLLRAYSQSAATLNLLRAFAQGGYANLHQVHKWTLDFMGRSPWADRYADVADRIGEALDFMEACGINPETVPQLARTDFYTSHEALLLPYEQALTRQDSLTGQWYDTSAHFLWIGDRTRFEGSAHVEYLRGIGNPIGMKCGPSLEPDALLRLLDTLNPHRVAGRVTLITRYGHDKIEAHLPALVRAVKREGHPVVWSCDPMHGNTVKAATGYKTRPFERILAEVRGFFAVHRAEGTHAGGIHAEMTGQDVTECTGGAIAVSEQALADRYHTHCDPRLNAGQSIELAFLLAEMLNEELAERKKAAA
;
A
#
# COMPACT_ATOMS: atom_id res chain seq x y z
N MET A 1 4.77 -24.49 30.61
CA MET A 1 4.77 -23.84 29.28
C MET A 1 4.08 -22.51 29.44
N THR A 2 4.73 -21.40 29.10
CA THR A 2 4.16 -20.06 29.35
C THR A 2 3.01 -19.73 28.39
N THR A 3 2.21 -18.72 28.72
CA THR A 3 1.13 -18.19 27.86
C THR A 3 1.59 -16.94 27.11
N LEU A 4 0.91 -16.54 26.02
CA LEU A 4 1.16 -15.26 25.34
C LEU A 4 0.97 -14.09 26.32
N ALA A 5 -0.01 -14.19 27.22
CA ALA A 5 -0.19 -13.22 28.29
C ALA A 5 1.05 -13.17 29.19
N GLY A 6 1.59 -14.32 29.58
CA GLY A 6 2.84 -14.41 30.35
C GLY A 6 4.03 -13.74 29.67
N ILE A 7 4.19 -13.91 28.36
CA ILE A 7 5.26 -13.28 27.57
C ILE A 7 5.07 -11.77 27.50
N LYS A 8 3.85 -11.30 27.21
CA LYS A 8 3.53 -9.87 27.15
C LYS A 8 3.75 -9.19 28.51
N ILE A 9 3.33 -9.83 29.60
CA ILE A 9 3.57 -9.36 30.98
C ILE A 9 5.07 -9.26 31.26
N LYS A 10 5.84 -10.31 30.94
CA LYS A 10 7.30 -10.32 31.13
C LYS A 10 7.98 -9.18 30.36
N ARG A 11 7.64 -9.03 29.07
CA ARG A 11 8.18 -7.97 28.20
C ARG A 11 7.81 -6.58 28.72
N PHE A 12 6.54 -6.36 29.06
CA PHE A 12 6.06 -5.09 29.61
C PHE A 12 6.84 -4.69 30.86
N ARG A 13 7.07 -5.65 31.75
CA ARG A 13 7.79 -5.47 33.01
C ARG A 13 9.26 -5.15 32.77
N GLU A 14 9.96 -5.95 31.96
CA GLU A 14 11.40 -5.82 31.72
C GLU A 14 11.74 -4.51 30.98
N GLN A 15 10.92 -4.12 29.99
CA GLN A 15 11.10 -2.85 29.27
C GLN A 15 10.98 -1.61 30.18
N ARG A 16 10.29 -1.73 31.31
CA ARG A 16 10.07 -0.65 32.27
C ARG A 16 10.93 -0.77 33.54
N GLY A 17 11.84 -1.75 33.59
CA GLY A 17 12.67 -2.00 34.77
C GLY A 17 11.87 -2.38 36.03
N ILE A 18 10.66 -2.90 35.88
CA ILE A 18 9.77 -3.22 36.99
C ILE A 18 10.13 -4.61 37.54
N SER A 19 10.16 -4.80 38.86
CA SER A 19 10.35 -6.14 39.46
C SER A 19 9.03 -6.93 39.46
N ARG A 20 9.07 -8.26 39.52
CA ARG A 20 7.84 -9.08 39.61
C ARG A 20 6.98 -8.71 40.82
N ALA A 21 7.63 -8.39 41.95
CA ALA A 21 6.95 -7.94 43.15
C ALA A 21 6.23 -6.60 42.93
N ALA A 22 6.91 -5.62 42.31
CA ALA A 22 6.34 -4.32 42.02
C ALA A 22 5.18 -4.39 41.02
N PHE A 23 5.29 -5.21 39.98
CA PHE A 23 4.19 -5.47 39.04
C PHE A 23 3.00 -6.14 39.75
N GLY A 24 3.28 -7.13 40.61
CA GLY A 24 2.26 -7.84 41.37
C GLY A 24 1.44 -6.92 42.28
N THR A 25 2.07 -5.91 42.89
CA THR A 25 1.40 -4.91 43.73
C THR A 25 0.27 -4.18 42.99
N TRP A 26 0.39 -3.95 41.69
CA TRP A 26 -0.65 -3.28 40.89
C TRP A 26 -1.97 -4.07 40.84
N TYR A 27 -1.89 -5.39 41.03
CA TYR A 27 -3.01 -6.33 40.87
C TYR A 27 -3.29 -7.12 42.15
N GLY A 28 -2.72 -6.71 43.29
CA GLY A 28 -2.86 -7.42 44.57
C GLY A 28 -2.32 -8.85 44.55
N ALA A 29 -1.30 -9.13 43.73
CA ALA A 29 -0.70 -10.46 43.57
C ALA A 29 0.76 -10.46 44.05
N PRO A 30 1.24 -11.52 44.72
CA PRO A 30 2.66 -11.64 45.08
C PRO A 30 3.53 -11.88 43.84
N GLY A 31 4.82 -11.52 43.92
CA GLY A 31 5.75 -11.68 42.80
C GLY A 31 5.89 -13.13 42.29
N SER A 32 5.67 -14.12 43.15
CA SER A 32 5.63 -15.55 42.79
C SER A 32 4.42 -15.90 41.92
N THR A 33 3.28 -15.23 42.10
CA THR A 33 2.11 -15.38 41.23
C THR A 33 2.38 -14.78 39.85
N VAL A 34 3.05 -13.62 39.79
CA VAL A 34 3.49 -13.00 38.53
C VAL A 34 4.48 -13.91 37.81
N GLN A 35 5.45 -14.49 38.52
CA GLN A 35 6.34 -15.51 37.96
C GLN A 35 5.55 -16.69 37.38
N GLY A 36 4.53 -17.15 38.09
CA GLY A 36 3.62 -18.18 37.61
C GLY A 36 2.90 -17.83 36.31
N TRP A 37 2.54 -16.56 36.11
CA TRP A 37 1.99 -16.08 34.83
C TRP A 37 3.05 -16.05 33.74
N GLU A 38 4.24 -15.52 34.04
CA GLU A 38 5.35 -15.33 33.08
C GLU A 38 6.00 -16.62 32.61
N GLU A 39 6.11 -17.64 33.47
CA GLU A 39 6.96 -18.81 33.24
C GLU A 39 6.17 -20.13 33.27
N ASP A 40 5.24 -20.26 34.22
CA ASP A 40 4.55 -21.53 34.47
C ASP A 40 3.29 -21.73 33.63
N GLY A 41 2.81 -20.68 32.94
CA GLY A 41 1.56 -20.68 32.19
C GLY A 41 0.32 -20.65 33.08
N LYS A 42 0.46 -20.23 34.33
CA LYS A 42 -0.69 -20.03 35.23
C LYS A 42 -1.51 -18.86 34.71
N ARG A 43 -2.83 -18.97 34.84
CA ARG A 43 -3.75 -17.90 34.49
C ARG A 43 -4.04 -17.04 35.70
N ALA A 44 -4.16 -15.74 35.48
CA ALA A 44 -4.69 -14.85 36.49
C ALA A 44 -6.19 -15.11 36.71
N ALA A 45 -6.69 -14.77 37.89
CA ALA A 45 -8.12 -14.78 38.15
C ALA A 45 -8.83 -13.73 37.27
N ALA A 46 -10.09 -13.96 36.91
CA ALA A 46 -10.84 -13.11 36.00
C ALA A 46 -10.79 -11.59 36.31
N PRO A 47 -10.87 -11.13 37.58
CA PRO A 47 -10.74 -9.71 37.90
C PRO A 47 -9.38 -9.11 37.50
N ILE A 48 -8.30 -9.88 37.68
CA ILE A 48 -6.94 -9.48 37.33
C ILE A 48 -6.75 -9.54 35.81
N VAL A 49 -7.31 -10.53 35.13
CA VAL A 49 -7.31 -10.59 33.65
C VAL A 49 -7.95 -9.33 33.07
N ASN A 50 -9.11 -8.91 33.60
CA ASN A 50 -9.80 -7.69 33.17
C ASN A 50 -8.92 -6.44 33.37
N GLN A 51 -8.24 -6.34 34.52
CA GLN A 51 -7.37 -5.19 34.82
C GLN A 51 -6.12 -5.18 33.94
N ILE A 52 -5.48 -6.32 33.73
CA ILE A 52 -4.32 -6.47 32.83
C ILE A 52 -4.71 -6.12 31.39
N ALA A 53 -5.91 -6.51 30.94
CA ALA A 53 -6.44 -6.16 29.63
C ALA A 53 -6.78 -4.67 29.54
N ALA A 54 -7.41 -4.08 30.56
CA ALA A 54 -7.73 -2.66 30.63
C ALA A 54 -6.48 -1.77 30.60
N ASN A 55 -5.36 -2.28 31.15
CA ASN A 55 -4.05 -1.61 31.13
C ASN A 55 -3.25 -1.87 29.83
N GLY A 56 -3.83 -2.56 28.84
CA GLY A 56 -3.19 -2.84 27.55
C GLY A 56 -1.98 -3.77 27.66
N ILE A 57 -1.87 -4.58 28.71
CA ILE A 57 -0.70 -5.43 28.95
C ILE A 57 -0.86 -6.80 28.28
N ALA A 58 -2.00 -7.43 28.45
CA ALA A 58 -2.36 -8.68 27.79
C ALA A 58 -3.89 -8.83 27.72
N HIS A 59 -4.41 -9.27 26.58
CA HIS A 59 -5.85 -9.46 26.37
C HIS A 59 -6.34 -10.81 26.90
N HIS A 60 -7.66 -10.95 27.03
CA HIS A 60 -8.30 -12.20 27.49
C HIS A 60 -7.84 -13.43 26.72
N ALA A 61 -7.79 -13.36 25.39
CA ALA A 61 -7.37 -14.47 24.55
C ALA A 61 -5.91 -14.90 24.78
N ASP A 62 -5.04 -13.95 25.15
CA ASP A 62 -3.60 -14.20 25.34
C ASP A 62 -3.33 -15.20 26.48
N TRP A 63 -4.25 -15.33 27.44
CA TRP A 63 -4.18 -16.32 28.53
C TRP A 63 -4.45 -17.75 28.09
N PHE A 64 -5.01 -17.94 26.89
CA PHE A 64 -5.37 -19.24 26.32
C PHE A 64 -4.41 -19.68 25.21
N VAL A 65 -3.52 -18.80 24.76
CA VAL A 65 -2.47 -19.12 23.78
C VAL A 65 -1.20 -19.54 24.53
N THR A 66 -0.70 -20.76 24.30
CA THR A 66 0.55 -21.23 24.90
C THR A 66 1.77 -20.83 24.05
N ALA A 67 2.95 -20.75 24.66
CA ALA A 67 4.20 -20.45 23.95
C ALA A 67 4.57 -21.53 22.93
N ARG A 68 4.14 -22.79 23.12
CA ARG A 68 4.24 -23.82 22.07
C ARG A 68 3.26 -23.58 20.91
N ASN A 69 2.09 -22.99 21.17
CA ASN A 69 1.25 -22.48 20.08
C ASN A 69 1.94 -21.30 19.40
N MET A 70 2.74 -20.48 20.10
CA MET A 70 3.61 -19.51 19.45
C MET A 70 4.77 -20.16 18.70
N GLU A 71 5.40 -21.26 19.15
CA GLU A 71 6.40 -21.99 18.36
C GLU A 71 5.78 -22.71 17.15
N ASN A 72 4.50 -23.08 17.20
CA ASN A 72 3.73 -23.60 16.06
C ASN A 72 3.22 -22.47 15.14
N VAL A 73 2.89 -21.29 15.67
CA VAL A 73 2.56 -20.06 14.90
C VAL A 73 3.84 -19.40 14.36
N MET A 74 4.97 -19.62 15.02
CA MET A 74 6.34 -19.41 14.57
C MET A 74 6.94 -20.74 14.09
N GLY A 75 6.13 -21.62 13.48
CA GLY A 75 6.71 -22.60 12.57
C GLY A 75 7.66 -21.83 11.65
N SER A 76 8.88 -22.35 11.44
CA SER A 76 9.89 -21.66 10.64
C SER A 76 9.24 -21.13 9.38
N TRP A 77 9.07 -19.81 9.29
CA TRP A 77 8.41 -19.23 8.14
C TRP A 77 9.21 -19.66 6.92
N SER A 78 8.50 -20.06 5.87
CA SER A 78 9.11 -20.33 4.58
C SER A 78 8.23 -19.70 3.52
N PRO A 79 8.76 -19.49 2.30
CA PRO A 79 7.94 -18.97 1.20
C PRO A 79 6.68 -19.81 0.92
N ALA A 80 6.61 -21.07 1.39
CA ALA A 80 5.46 -21.97 1.22
C ALA A 80 4.53 -22.08 2.45
N SER A 81 4.83 -21.44 3.59
CA SER A 81 4.03 -21.63 4.82
C SER A 81 2.58 -21.17 4.67
N TRP A 82 2.31 -20.22 3.76
CA TRP A 82 0.96 -19.75 3.43
C TRP A 82 0.01 -20.85 2.96
N GLN A 83 0.53 -21.94 2.40
CA GLN A 83 -0.27 -23.06 1.91
C GLN A 83 -1.01 -23.81 3.03
N THR A 84 -0.60 -23.60 4.29
CA THR A 84 -1.26 -24.16 5.48
C THR A 84 -2.40 -23.28 6.01
N ALA A 85 -2.57 -22.09 5.45
CA ALA A 85 -3.55 -21.09 5.87
C ALA A 85 -4.68 -20.94 4.81
N GLU A 86 -5.77 -20.26 5.18
CA GLU A 86 -6.91 -20.11 4.29
C GLU A 86 -6.58 -19.09 3.17
N ALA A 87 -6.54 -19.56 1.93
CA ALA A 87 -6.37 -18.70 0.76
C ALA A 87 -7.72 -18.37 0.11
N ARG A 88 -8.01 -17.09 -0.09
CA ARG A 88 -9.16 -16.60 -0.87
C ARG A 88 -8.69 -15.99 -2.19
N GLN A 89 -9.61 -15.90 -3.16
CA GLN A 89 -9.38 -15.25 -4.46
C GLN A 89 -8.36 -15.93 -5.39
N MET A 90 -7.84 -17.11 -5.03
CA MET A 90 -6.98 -17.90 -5.90
C MET A 90 -7.76 -18.44 -7.10
N PRO A 91 -7.16 -18.43 -8.31
CA PRO A 91 -7.72 -19.13 -9.45
C PRO A 91 -7.65 -20.65 -9.26
N ASP A 92 -8.57 -21.36 -9.91
CA ASP A 92 -8.51 -22.81 -10.03
C ASP A 92 -7.92 -23.16 -11.40
N TYR A 93 -6.64 -23.56 -11.42
CA TYR A 93 -5.96 -23.96 -12.65
C TYR A 93 -6.31 -25.42 -12.97
N PRO A 94 -6.84 -25.72 -14.17
CA PRO A 94 -7.29 -27.07 -14.51
C PRO A 94 -6.11 -28.07 -14.61
N ASP A 95 -4.93 -27.61 -15.01
CA ASP A 95 -3.71 -28.41 -15.09
C ASP A 95 -2.70 -27.96 -14.02
N LYS A 96 -2.65 -28.71 -12.92
CA LYS A 96 -1.71 -28.46 -11.82
C LYS A 96 -0.25 -28.75 -12.20
N ALA A 97 -0.01 -29.72 -13.08
CA ALA A 97 1.35 -30.05 -13.51
C ALA A 97 1.93 -28.93 -14.38
N ALA A 98 1.12 -28.34 -15.26
CA ALA A 98 1.50 -27.16 -16.02
C ALA A 98 1.76 -25.94 -15.13
N LEU A 99 0.96 -25.76 -14.08
CA LEU A 99 1.19 -24.72 -13.06
C LEU A 99 2.52 -24.94 -12.34
N ASP A 100 2.78 -26.12 -11.80
CA ASP A 100 4.00 -26.44 -11.05
C ASP A 100 5.26 -26.29 -11.93
N ALA A 101 5.17 -26.71 -13.20
CA ALA A 101 6.25 -26.51 -14.17
C ALA A 101 6.53 -25.02 -14.42
N THR A 102 5.47 -24.23 -14.63
CA THR A 102 5.57 -22.78 -14.83
C THR A 102 6.18 -22.08 -13.61
N LEU A 103 5.75 -22.43 -12.40
CA LEU A 103 6.28 -21.86 -11.17
C LEU A 103 7.74 -22.26 -10.91
N THR A 104 8.12 -23.49 -11.28
CA THR A 104 9.51 -23.95 -11.21
C THR A 104 10.41 -23.16 -12.17
N GLU A 105 9.93 -22.87 -13.38
CA GLU A 105 10.62 -22.04 -14.35
C GLU A 105 10.77 -20.60 -13.84
N LEU A 106 9.67 -19.99 -13.38
CA LEU A 106 9.67 -18.64 -12.81
C LEU A 106 10.61 -18.51 -11.60
N GLY A 107 10.70 -19.56 -10.78
CA GLY A 107 11.63 -19.65 -9.64
C GLY A 107 13.11 -19.54 -10.02
N ARG A 108 13.47 -19.78 -11.29
CA ARG A 108 14.84 -19.68 -11.80
C ARG A 108 15.14 -18.34 -12.46
N PHE A 109 14.14 -17.53 -12.72
CA PHE A 109 14.34 -16.21 -13.32
C PHE A 109 14.98 -15.22 -12.35
N PRO A 110 15.73 -14.22 -12.87
CA PRO A 110 16.27 -13.14 -12.06
C PRO A 110 15.19 -12.42 -11.22
N PRO A 111 15.56 -11.88 -10.05
CA PRO A 111 14.67 -11.01 -9.29
C PRO A 111 14.34 -9.73 -10.08
N LEU A 112 13.13 -9.17 -9.92
CA LEU A 112 12.79 -7.86 -10.51
C LEU A 112 13.41 -6.71 -9.69
N VAL A 113 13.46 -6.87 -8.37
CA VAL A 113 14.02 -5.87 -7.46
C VAL A 113 15.08 -6.47 -6.53
N PHE A 114 16.02 -5.65 -6.08
CA PHE A 114 17.02 -6.07 -5.11
C PHE A 114 16.54 -5.82 -3.66
N ALA A 115 16.88 -6.73 -2.74
CA ALA A 115 16.47 -6.63 -1.32
C ALA A 115 16.93 -5.32 -0.65
N GLY A 116 18.09 -4.78 -1.05
CA GLY A 116 18.58 -3.48 -0.58
C GLY A 116 17.65 -2.32 -0.93
N GLU A 117 16.99 -2.36 -2.10
CA GLU A 117 16.06 -1.32 -2.53
C GLU A 117 14.77 -1.35 -1.68
N ALA A 118 14.28 -2.55 -1.33
CA ALA A 118 13.15 -2.71 -0.42
C ALA A 118 13.47 -2.22 1.00
N ARG A 119 14.71 -2.41 1.48
CA ARG A 119 15.16 -1.83 2.76
C ARG A 119 15.25 -0.31 2.71
N GLN A 120 15.75 0.26 1.61
CA GLN A 120 15.75 1.70 1.43
C GLN A 120 14.32 2.26 1.47
N LEU A 121 13.38 1.64 0.75
CA LEU A 121 11.98 2.04 0.80
C LEU A 121 11.40 1.93 2.22
N THR A 122 11.71 0.88 2.97
CA THR A 122 11.31 0.76 4.38
C THR A 122 11.81 1.95 5.21
N ALA A 123 13.07 2.37 5.03
CA ALA A 123 13.65 3.49 5.75
C ALA A 123 12.97 4.83 5.37
N GLU A 124 12.69 5.04 4.09
CA GLU A 124 11.96 6.23 3.61
C GLU A 124 10.53 6.27 4.15
N LEU A 125 9.82 5.15 4.14
CA LEU A 125 8.49 5.03 4.76
C LEU A 125 8.55 5.19 6.28
N GLY A 126 9.67 4.85 6.92
CA GLY A 126 9.91 5.14 8.34
C GLY A 126 9.87 6.63 8.62
N ARG A 127 10.55 7.43 7.78
CA ARG A 127 10.47 8.89 7.85
C ARG A 127 9.07 9.42 7.58
N VAL A 128 8.32 8.80 6.66
CA VAL A 128 6.91 9.16 6.43
C VAL A 128 6.08 8.90 7.68
N ALA A 129 6.23 7.74 8.35
CA ALA A 129 5.51 7.41 9.57
C ALA A 129 5.78 8.42 10.71
N GLU A 130 6.97 9.01 10.74
CA GLU A 130 7.38 10.04 11.70
C GLU A 130 6.92 11.47 11.32
N GLY A 131 6.34 11.66 10.14
CA GLY A 131 5.93 12.99 9.66
C GLY A 131 7.02 13.78 8.94
N HIS A 132 8.10 13.12 8.50
CA HIS A 132 9.23 13.70 7.79
C HIS A 132 9.23 13.37 6.29
N GLY A 133 8.06 13.07 5.74
CA GLY A 133 7.84 12.76 4.33
C GLY A 133 6.37 12.52 4.03
N PHE A 134 6.07 12.34 2.74
CA PHE A 134 4.74 11.98 2.25
C PHE A 134 4.84 10.84 1.23
N LEU A 135 3.95 9.86 1.30
CA LEU A 135 3.87 8.75 0.34
C LEU A 135 2.90 9.09 -0.80
N LEU A 136 3.41 9.06 -2.03
CA LEU A 136 2.61 9.07 -3.25
C LEU A 136 2.67 7.69 -3.90
N GLN A 137 1.58 6.93 -3.79
CA GLN A 137 1.41 5.66 -4.46
C GLN A 137 0.37 5.78 -5.57
N GLY A 138 0.72 5.43 -6.81
CA GLY A 138 -0.18 5.63 -7.95
C GLY A 138 0.15 4.83 -9.20
N GLY A 139 -0.84 4.60 -10.05
CA GLY A 139 -0.70 3.93 -11.34
C GLY A 139 -1.99 3.20 -11.72
N ASP A 140 -1.88 2.19 -12.58
CA ASP A 140 -3.05 1.52 -13.12
C ASP A 140 -3.89 0.81 -12.06
N CYS A 141 -5.18 0.65 -12.38
CA CYS A 141 -6.03 -0.26 -11.64
C CYS A 141 -5.47 -1.67 -11.83
N ALA A 142 -5.52 -2.21 -13.05
CA ALA A 142 -4.86 -3.44 -13.48
C ALA A 142 -4.00 -3.15 -14.71
N GLU A 143 -2.75 -3.58 -14.72
CA GLU A 143 -1.95 -3.60 -15.95
C GLU A 143 -2.52 -4.65 -16.91
N SER A 144 -2.46 -4.37 -18.22
CA SER A 144 -2.88 -5.29 -19.26
C SER A 144 -1.74 -5.63 -20.23
N PHE A 145 -1.77 -6.85 -20.74
CA PHE A 145 -0.90 -7.31 -21.81
C PHE A 145 -1.21 -6.64 -23.16
N ALA A 146 -2.43 -6.17 -23.37
CA ALA A 146 -2.84 -5.48 -24.59
C ALA A 146 -2.36 -4.01 -24.60
N GLU A 147 -2.26 -3.39 -23.42
CA GLU A 147 -1.82 -2.00 -23.26
C GLU A 147 -0.31 -1.86 -23.03
N PHE A 148 0.46 -2.92 -23.29
CA PHE A 148 1.91 -2.93 -23.09
C PHE A 148 2.63 -2.07 -24.14
N HIS A 149 2.80 -0.79 -23.85
CA HIS A 149 3.41 0.17 -24.74
C HIS A 149 4.30 1.17 -23.97
N PRO A 150 5.50 1.51 -24.46
CA PRO A 150 6.44 2.40 -23.76
C PRO A 150 5.85 3.79 -23.45
N ASN A 151 5.00 4.34 -24.32
CA ASN A 151 4.34 5.62 -24.05
C ASN A 151 3.41 5.55 -22.83
N ASN A 152 2.65 4.47 -22.66
CA ASN A 152 1.75 4.33 -21.50
C ASN A 152 2.56 4.32 -20.19
N ILE A 153 3.66 3.57 -20.17
CA ILE A 153 4.58 3.52 -19.02
C ILE A 153 5.17 4.90 -18.75
N ARG A 154 5.70 5.57 -19.78
CA ARG A 154 6.29 6.91 -19.70
C ARG A 154 5.29 7.94 -19.19
N ASP A 155 4.07 7.93 -19.70
CA ASP A 155 3.08 8.96 -19.42
C ASP A 155 2.51 8.78 -18.01
N THR A 156 2.27 7.55 -17.54
CA THR A 156 1.91 7.29 -16.13
C THR A 156 3.06 7.68 -15.19
N PHE A 157 4.30 7.32 -15.51
CA PHE A 157 5.47 7.76 -14.74
C PHE A 157 5.57 9.29 -14.66
N ARG A 158 5.34 9.98 -15.79
CA ARG A 158 5.32 11.44 -15.87
C ARG A 158 4.29 12.04 -14.93
N VAL A 159 3.04 11.58 -14.94
CA VAL A 159 2.01 12.15 -14.03
C VAL A 159 2.40 11.95 -12.57
N ILE A 160 2.97 10.80 -12.19
CA ILE A 160 3.45 10.59 -10.82
C ILE A 160 4.55 11.59 -10.45
N LEU A 161 5.50 11.87 -11.35
CA LEU A 161 6.53 12.90 -11.11
C LEU A 161 5.94 14.31 -10.99
N GLN A 162 4.95 14.64 -11.82
CA GLN A 162 4.26 15.94 -11.74
C GLN A 162 3.55 16.12 -10.40
N MET A 163 2.83 15.09 -9.94
CA MET A 163 2.21 15.13 -8.61
C MET A 163 3.26 15.22 -7.51
N ALA A 164 4.33 14.43 -7.58
CA ALA A 164 5.39 14.41 -6.58
C ALA A 164 6.10 15.77 -6.44
N VAL A 165 6.35 16.47 -7.55
CA VAL A 165 7.03 17.77 -7.52
C VAL A 165 6.13 18.85 -6.92
N VAL A 166 4.83 18.85 -7.23
CA VAL A 166 3.83 19.75 -6.62
C VAL A 166 3.78 19.53 -5.10
N LEU A 167 3.68 18.27 -4.66
CA LEU A 167 3.61 17.92 -3.24
C LEU A 167 4.90 18.29 -2.49
N THR A 168 6.06 18.00 -3.08
CA THR A 168 7.38 18.30 -2.49
C THR A 168 7.59 19.81 -2.38
N PHE A 169 7.30 20.55 -3.46
CA PHE A 169 7.47 21.99 -3.47
C PHE A 169 6.53 22.69 -2.50
N ALA A 170 5.27 22.25 -2.39
CA ALA A 170 4.31 22.84 -1.47
C ALA A 170 4.68 22.56 0.00
N SER A 171 4.87 21.29 0.35
CA SER A 171 5.05 20.85 1.74
C SER A 171 6.45 21.06 2.31
N LYS A 172 7.45 21.22 1.43
CA LYS A 172 8.89 21.20 1.78
C LYS A 172 9.32 19.88 2.44
N LEU A 173 8.57 18.80 2.21
CA LEU A 173 8.89 17.45 2.66
C LEU A 173 9.23 16.55 1.47
N PRO A 174 10.10 15.54 1.66
CA PRO A 174 10.34 14.52 0.64
C PRO A 174 9.05 13.74 0.30
N THR A 175 8.81 13.54 -1.00
CA THR A 175 7.73 12.65 -1.48
C THR A 175 8.30 11.30 -1.92
N VAL A 176 7.92 10.21 -1.25
CA VAL A 176 8.26 8.83 -1.62
C VAL A 176 7.34 8.38 -2.76
N LYS A 177 7.90 7.95 -3.89
CA LYS A 177 7.14 7.66 -5.13
C LYS A 177 7.07 6.15 -5.34
N VAL A 178 5.86 5.61 -5.33
CA VAL A 178 5.62 4.16 -5.49
C VAL A 178 4.61 3.93 -6.62
N GLY A 179 5.07 3.35 -7.73
CA GLY A 179 4.22 2.98 -8.86
C GLY A 179 3.38 1.74 -8.59
N ARG A 180 2.12 1.75 -8.98
CA ARG A 180 1.30 0.55 -9.21
C ARG A 180 1.60 0.02 -10.62
N MET A 181 2.82 -0.45 -10.81
CA MET A 181 3.40 -0.74 -12.11
C MET A 181 4.37 -1.92 -12.00
N ALA A 182 4.59 -2.60 -13.13
CA ALA A 182 5.48 -3.75 -13.24
C ALA A 182 5.08 -4.96 -12.36
N GLY A 183 3.78 -5.24 -12.21
CA GLY A 183 3.30 -6.42 -11.50
C GLY A 183 1.82 -6.43 -11.15
N GLN A 184 1.10 -5.32 -11.38
CA GLN A 184 -0.27 -5.13 -10.94
C GLN A 184 -1.30 -5.74 -11.90
N PHE A 185 -1.12 -7.02 -12.26
CA PHE A 185 -2.00 -7.73 -13.19
C PHE A 185 -3.22 -8.34 -12.50
N ALA A 186 -3.02 -9.00 -11.36
CA ALA A 186 -4.06 -9.80 -10.71
C ALA A 186 -5.13 -8.93 -10.04
N LYS A 187 -6.38 -9.41 -10.07
CA LYS A 187 -7.54 -8.71 -9.51
C LYS A 187 -8.47 -9.62 -8.70
N PRO A 188 -8.83 -9.20 -7.46
CA PRO A 188 -9.84 -9.92 -6.70
C PRO A 188 -11.23 -9.61 -7.26
N ARG A 189 -12.14 -10.58 -7.19
CA ARG A 189 -13.50 -10.46 -7.73
C ARG A 189 -14.54 -10.69 -6.65
N SER A 190 -15.63 -9.92 -6.71
CA SER A 190 -16.77 -10.08 -5.80
C SER A 190 -17.54 -11.37 -6.05
N ALA A 191 -17.53 -11.89 -7.29
CA ALA A 191 -18.16 -13.14 -7.68
C ALA A 191 -17.16 -14.02 -8.45
N PRO A 192 -17.26 -15.36 -8.35
CA PRO A 192 -16.39 -16.27 -9.09
C PRO A 192 -16.71 -16.31 -10.58
N THR A 193 -17.96 -16.06 -10.96
CA THR A 193 -18.47 -16.06 -12.34
C THR A 193 -19.06 -14.71 -12.73
N GLU A 194 -19.28 -14.50 -14.01
CA GLU A 194 -19.90 -13.33 -14.63
C GLU A 194 -20.93 -13.83 -15.65
N VAL A 195 -22.10 -13.18 -15.68
CA VAL A 195 -23.19 -13.50 -16.62
C VAL A 195 -23.38 -12.34 -17.58
N ILE A 196 -23.20 -12.58 -18.87
CA ILE A 196 -23.45 -11.61 -19.94
C ILE A 196 -24.34 -12.28 -20.97
N ASP A 197 -25.44 -11.62 -21.33
CA ASP A 197 -26.44 -12.11 -22.30
C ASP A 197 -26.91 -13.56 -22.06
N GLY A 198 -27.05 -13.94 -20.79
CA GLY A 198 -27.52 -15.26 -20.35
C GLY A 198 -26.46 -16.36 -20.34
N VAL A 199 -25.21 -16.08 -20.73
CA VAL A 199 -24.09 -17.02 -20.65
C VAL A 199 -23.28 -16.75 -19.38
N GLU A 200 -23.02 -17.79 -18.59
CA GLU A 200 -22.22 -17.72 -17.36
C GLU A 200 -20.80 -18.26 -17.60
N LEU A 201 -19.78 -17.44 -17.34
CA LEU A 201 -18.36 -17.81 -17.47
C LEU A 201 -17.58 -17.42 -16.21
N PRO A 202 -16.38 -18.00 -15.96
CA PRO A 202 -15.49 -17.49 -14.92
C PRO A 202 -15.23 -15.99 -15.06
N SER A 203 -15.20 -15.28 -13.93
CA SER A 203 -14.84 -13.86 -13.92
C SER A 203 -13.40 -13.67 -14.41
N TYR A 204 -13.16 -12.61 -15.18
CA TYR A 204 -11.81 -12.12 -15.47
C TYR A 204 -11.07 -11.76 -14.16
N ARG A 205 -9.88 -12.30 -13.93
CA ARG A 205 -9.10 -12.14 -12.68
C ARG A 205 -7.78 -11.40 -12.88
N GLY A 206 -7.60 -10.75 -14.02
CA GLY A 206 -6.35 -10.13 -14.39
C GLY A 206 -5.60 -10.94 -15.44
N ASP A 207 -4.82 -10.26 -16.27
CA ASP A 207 -4.17 -10.86 -17.43
C ASP A 207 -3.14 -11.94 -17.08
N ASN A 208 -2.62 -11.93 -15.85
CA ASN A 208 -1.75 -12.99 -15.34
C ASN A 208 -2.51 -14.25 -14.84
N VAL A 209 -3.84 -14.28 -14.99
CA VAL A 209 -4.70 -15.44 -14.70
C VAL A 209 -5.40 -15.91 -15.97
N ASN A 210 -6.24 -15.07 -16.56
CA ASN A 210 -7.08 -15.41 -17.71
C ASN A 210 -7.29 -14.21 -18.62
N ASP A 211 -7.91 -14.42 -19.78
CA ASP A 211 -8.22 -13.38 -20.75
C ASP A 211 -9.44 -12.56 -20.34
N ILE A 212 -9.46 -11.30 -20.75
CA ILE A 212 -10.62 -10.45 -20.59
C ILE A 212 -11.78 -10.86 -21.51
N ALA A 213 -11.47 -11.35 -22.72
CA ALA A 213 -12.48 -11.73 -23.71
C ALA A 213 -13.51 -12.68 -23.10
N PHE A 214 -14.80 -12.36 -23.25
CA PHE A 214 -15.90 -13.14 -22.68
C PHE A 214 -16.18 -14.38 -23.54
N THR A 215 -15.22 -15.31 -23.54
CA THR A 215 -15.27 -16.59 -24.27
C THR A 215 -14.94 -17.73 -23.31
N PRO A 216 -15.53 -18.93 -23.48
CA PRO A 216 -15.22 -20.08 -22.65
C PRO A 216 -13.72 -20.36 -22.55
N GLU A 217 -13.00 -20.30 -23.68
CA GLU A 217 -11.56 -20.58 -23.76
C GLU A 217 -10.74 -19.48 -23.08
N GLY A 218 -11.08 -18.21 -23.34
CA GLY A 218 -10.35 -17.08 -22.76
C GLY A 218 -10.47 -16.99 -21.25
N ARG A 219 -11.59 -17.44 -20.67
CA ARG A 219 -11.85 -17.35 -19.22
C ARG A 219 -11.22 -18.48 -18.40
N VAL A 220 -10.69 -19.53 -19.02
CA VAL A 220 -9.94 -20.59 -18.32
C VAL A 220 -8.61 -20.03 -17.81
N PRO A 221 -8.26 -20.22 -16.51
CA PRO A 221 -6.95 -19.85 -15.99
C PRO A 221 -5.80 -20.58 -16.72
N ASP A 222 -4.82 -19.82 -17.19
CA ASP A 222 -3.68 -20.32 -17.97
C ASP A 222 -2.36 -19.99 -17.26
N PRO A 223 -1.61 -21.00 -16.76
CA PRO A 223 -0.37 -20.77 -16.04
C PRO A 223 0.70 -20.04 -16.86
N SER A 224 0.72 -20.19 -18.19
CA SER A 224 1.73 -19.56 -19.05
C SER A 224 1.69 -18.02 -18.98
N ARG A 225 0.54 -17.47 -18.60
CA ARG A 225 0.35 -16.03 -18.36
C ARG A 225 1.20 -15.49 -17.21
N LEU A 226 1.61 -16.34 -16.26
CA LEU A 226 2.54 -15.97 -15.19
C LEU A 226 3.93 -15.60 -15.74
N LEU A 227 4.45 -16.36 -16.72
CA LEU A 227 5.72 -16.07 -17.37
C LEU A 227 5.65 -14.79 -18.22
N ARG A 228 4.52 -14.58 -18.90
CA ARG A 228 4.25 -13.36 -19.66
C ARG A 228 4.18 -12.13 -18.74
N ALA A 229 3.49 -12.25 -17.60
CA ALA A 229 3.42 -11.20 -16.60
C ALA A 229 4.81 -10.82 -16.08
N TYR A 230 5.65 -11.80 -15.72
CA TYR A 230 7.03 -11.55 -15.33
C TYR A 230 7.82 -10.82 -16.42
N SER A 231 7.71 -11.26 -17.67
CA SER A 231 8.45 -10.66 -18.79
C SER A 231 8.05 -9.20 -19.02
N GLN A 232 6.74 -8.91 -18.94
CA GLN A 232 6.23 -7.54 -19.03
C GLN A 232 6.66 -6.70 -17.83
N SER A 233 6.59 -7.24 -16.61
CA SER A 233 7.10 -6.58 -15.40
C SER A 233 8.58 -6.20 -15.53
N ALA A 234 9.43 -7.11 -15.98
CA ALA A 234 10.85 -6.88 -16.17
C ALA A 234 11.12 -5.76 -17.19
N ALA A 235 10.43 -5.78 -18.33
CA ALA A 235 10.56 -4.76 -19.36
C ALA A 235 10.06 -3.38 -18.89
N THR A 236 8.90 -3.34 -18.21
CA THR A 236 8.35 -2.11 -17.62
C THR A 236 9.31 -1.52 -16.58
N LEU A 237 9.80 -2.33 -15.64
CA LEU A 237 10.71 -1.89 -14.60
C LEU A 237 12.05 -1.41 -15.17
N ASN A 238 12.60 -2.10 -16.17
CA ASN A 238 13.80 -1.64 -16.85
C ASN A 238 13.63 -0.25 -17.47
N LEU A 239 12.49 -0.01 -18.13
CA LEU A 239 12.19 1.30 -18.70
C LEU A 239 11.98 2.37 -17.62
N LEU A 240 11.29 2.05 -16.52
CA LEU A 240 11.12 2.95 -15.37
C LEU A 240 12.47 3.34 -14.75
N ARG A 241 13.39 2.38 -14.59
CA ARG A 241 14.75 2.65 -14.10
C ARG A 241 15.51 3.57 -15.06
N ALA A 242 15.37 3.37 -16.36
CA ALA A 242 15.98 4.25 -17.37
C ALA A 242 15.41 5.68 -17.29
N PHE A 243 14.11 5.87 -17.09
CA PHE A 243 13.53 7.20 -16.91
C PHE A 243 13.95 7.86 -15.58
N ALA A 244 13.93 7.11 -14.49
CA ALA A 244 14.24 7.60 -13.15
C ALA A 244 15.72 8.03 -12.98
N GLN A 245 16.65 7.34 -13.66
CA GLN A 245 18.09 7.53 -13.50
C GLN A 245 18.76 8.16 -14.74
N GLY A 246 18.17 8.04 -15.92
CA GLY A 246 18.72 8.47 -17.21
C GLY A 246 18.41 9.91 -17.62
N GLY A 247 17.96 10.74 -16.69
CA GLY A 247 17.77 12.18 -16.88
C GLY A 247 16.36 12.64 -17.27
N TYR A 248 15.41 11.72 -17.50
CA TYR A 248 14.01 12.09 -17.71
C TYR A 248 13.38 12.68 -16.44
N ALA A 249 13.76 12.17 -15.26
CA ALA A 249 13.35 12.66 -13.96
C ALA A 249 14.13 13.90 -13.46
N ASN A 250 14.97 14.51 -14.30
CA ASN A 250 15.73 15.71 -13.94
C ASN A 250 14.79 16.89 -13.68
N LEU A 251 14.95 17.57 -12.54
CA LEU A 251 14.09 18.69 -12.15
C LEU A 251 14.18 19.90 -13.11
N HIS A 252 15.28 20.07 -13.84
CA HIS A 252 15.37 21.07 -14.92
C HIS A 252 14.43 20.77 -16.10
N GLN A 253 13.87 19.56 -16.16
CA GLN A 253 12.91 19.16 -17.19
C GLN A 253 11.46 19.24 -16.73
N VAL A 254 11.16 19.81 -15.55
CA VAL A 254 9.79 19.90 -14.99
C VAL A 254 8.80 20.50 -16.01
N HIS A 255 9.18 21.55 -16.75
CA HIS A 255 8.32 22.12 -17.81
C HIS A 255 8.00 21.14 -18.95
N LYS A 256 8.92 20.21 -19.27
CA LYS A 256 8.73 19.19 -20.32
C LYS A 256 7.79 18.06 -19.89
N TRP A 257 7.42 18.01 -18.61
CA TRP A 257 6.45 17.04 -18.12
C TRP A 257 5.00 17.49 -18.33
N THR A 258 4.76 18.72 -18.79
CA THR A 258 3.42 19.13 -19.19
C THR A 258 2.93 18.30 -20.39
N LEU A 259 1.97 17.40 -20.16
CA LEU A 259 1.28 16.66 -21.21
C LEU A 259 0.46 17.60 -22.11
N ASP A 260 0.53 17.38 -23.42
CA ASP A 260 -0.03 18.28 -24.46
C ASP A 260 -1.53 18.57 -24.28
N PHE A 261 -2.30 17.61 -23.76
CA PHE A 261 -3.74 17.76 -23.57
C PHE A 261 -4.12 18.53 -22.29
N MET A 262 -3.17 18.82 -21.39
CA MET A 262 -3.45 19.54 -20.15
C MET A 262 -3.69 21.02 -20.34
N GLY A 263 -3.32 21.61 -21.48
CA GLY A 263 -3.61 23.02 -21.80
C GLY A 263 -5.11 23.37 -21.80
N ARG A 264 -5.99 22.38 -21.62
CA ARG A 264 -7.45 22.54 -21.47
C ARG A 264 -7.90 22.75 -20.02
N SER A 265 -7.01 22.59 -19.03
CA SER A 265 -7.33 22.68 -17.61
C SER A 265 -6.80 23.98 -16.99
N PRO A 266 -7.58 24.69 -16.16
CA PRO A 266 -7.08 25.82 -15.35
C PRO A 266 -5.88 25.45 -14.46
N TRP A 267 -5.69 24.16 -14.17
CA TRP A 267 -4.57 23.66 -13.37
C TRP A 267 -3.24 23.64 -14.13
N ALA A 268 -3.26 23.75 -15.46
CA ALA A 268 -2.03 23.86 -16.25
C ALA A 268 -1.28 25.16 -15.95
N ASP A 269 -1.99 26.28 -15.79
CA ASP A 269 -1.38 27.57 -15.46
C ASP A 269 -0.75 27.54 -14.05
N ARG A 270 -1.45 26.94 -13.08
CA ARG A 270 -0.89 26.74 -11.72
C ARG A 270 0.33 25.81 -11.74
N TYR A 271 0.32 24.78 -12.56
CA TYR A 271 1.47 23.90 -12.73
C TYR A 271 2.65 24.63 -13.35
N ALA A 272 2.42 25.48 -14.35
CA ALA A 272 3.44 26.33 -14.96
C ALA A 272 4.07 27.27 -13.93
N ASP A 273 3.28 27.94 -13.09
CA ASP A 273 3.80 28.80 -11.99
C ASP A 273 4.68 28.01 -11.01
N VAL A 274 4.26 26.81 -10.60
CA VAL A 274 5.09 25.95 -9.74
C VAL A 274 6.38 25.55 -10.44
N ALA A 275 6.31 25.20 -11.73
CA ALA A 275 7.47 24.83 -12.52
C ALA A 275 8.47 26.00 -12.65
N ASP A 276 7.99 27.21 -12.94
CA ASP A 276 8.81 28.43 -13.03
C ASP A 276 9.55 28.68 -11.71
N ARG A 277 8.83 28.60 -10.58
CA ARG A 277 9.41 28.79 -9.24
C ARG A 277 10.41 27.71 -8.85
N ILE A 278 10.25 26.48 -9.36
CA ILE A 278 11.26 25.43 -9.21
C ILE A 278 12.49 25.77 -10.05
N GLY A 279 12.30 26.24 -11.28
CA GLY A 279 13.38 26.74 -12.14
C GLY A 279 14.21 27.81 -11.46
N GLU A 280 13.56 28.86 -10.93
CA GLU A 280 14.22 29.94 -10.18
C GLU A 280 15.01 29.43 -8.97
N ALA A 281 14.45 28.45 -8.24
CA ALA A 281 15.13 27.86 -7.08
C ALA A 281 16.36 27.04 -7.49
N LEU A 282 16.30 26.32 -8.61
CA LEU A 282 17.43 25.58 -9.16
C LEU A 282 18.52 26.52 -9.67
N ASP A 283 18.16 27.60 -10.36
CA ASP A 283 19.09 28.64 -10.81
C ASP A 283 19.82 29.30 -9.61
N PHE A 284 19.09 29.55 -8.52
CA PHE A 284 19.68 30.04 -7.28
C PHE A 284 20.66 29.03 -6.66
N MET A 285 20.27 27.75 -6.59
CA MET A 285 21.14 26.67 -6.10
C MET A 285 22.42 26.55 -6.95
N GLU A 286 22.29 26.64 -8.27
CA GLU A 286 23.43 26.60 -9.20
C GLU A 286 24.35 27.81 -8.99
N ALA A 287 23.81 29.01 -8.81
CA ALA A 287 24.59 30.20 -8.45
C ALA A 287 25.34 30.04 -7.10
N CYS A 288 24.83 29.20 -6.20
CA CYS A 288 25.51 28.81 -4.95
C CYS A 288 26.47 27.61 -5.11
N GLY A 289 26.67 27.08 -6.32
CA GLY A 289 27.55 25.93 -6.60
C GLY A 289 26.90 24.55 -6.40
N ILE A 290 25.58 24.50 -6.23
CA ILE A 290 24.82 23.27 -6.08
C ILE A 290 24.08 22.99 -7.39
N ASN A 291 24.53 21.98 -8.14
CA ASN A 291 23.98 21.63 -9.44
C ASN A 291 23.93 20.09 -9.62
N PRO A 292 23.38 19.57 -10.72
CA PRO A 292 23.29 18.12 -10.92
C PRO A 292 24.63 17.36 -10.98
N GLU A 293 25.74 18.04 -11.25
CA GLU A 293 27.08 17.43 -11.22
C GLU A 293 27.61 17.29 -9.79
N THR A 294 27.32 18.26 -8.92
CA THR A 294 27.74 18.23 -7.50
C THR A 294 26.74 17.49 -6.60
N VAL A 295 25.46 17.50 -6.96
CA VAL A 295 24.35 16.86 -6.23
C VAL A 295 23.48 16.07 -7.22
N PRO A 296 23.85 14.81 -7.53
CA PRO A 296 23.14 13.96 -8.50
C PRO A 296 21.65 13.76 -8.22
N GLN A 297 21.21 13.97 -6.97
CA GLN A 297 19.80 13.92 -6.55
C GLN A 297 18.92 14.96 -7.25
N LEU A 298 19.48 15.99 -7.88
CA LEU A 298 18.74 16.95 -8.70
C LEU A 298 18.39 16.41 -10.09
N ALA A 299 19.19 15.47 -10.62
CA ALA A 299 18.99 14.88 -11.94
C ALA A 299 18.31 13.50 -11.93
N ARG A 300 18.19 12.89 -10.75
CA ARG A 300 17.73 11.51 -10.58
C ARG A 300 16.72 11.42 -9.47
N THR A 301 15.85 10.41 -9.53
CA THR A 301 14.89 10.17 -8.47
C THR A 301 14.73 8.69 -8.21
N ASP A 302 14.49 8.32 -6.96
CA ASP A 302 14.11 6.96 -6.62
C ASP A 302 12.64 6.73 -6.97
N PHE A 303 12.35 5.63 -7.65
CA PHE A 303 11.00 5.23 -8.02
C PHE A 303 10.83 3.74 -7.75
N TYR A 304 9.86 3.42 -6.90
CA TYR A 304 9.58 2.07 -6.47
C TYR A 304 8.37 1.50 -7.19
N THR A 305 8.22 0.18 -7.15
CA THR A 305 7.10 -0.56 -7.75
C THR A 305 6.32 -1.31 -6.70
N SER A 306 5.03 -1.52 -6.97
CA SER A 306 4.11 -2.19 -6.06
C SER A 306 2.96 -2.85 -6.77
N HIS A 307 2.46 -3.93 -6.15
CA HIS A 307 1.21 -4.57 -6.54
C HIS A 307 0.54 -5.26 -5.34
N GLU A 308 -0.71 -5.66 -5.52
CA GLU A 308 -1.42 -6.53 -4.56
C GLU A 308 -0.78 -7.90 -4.63
N ALA A 309 -0.27 -8.40 -3.51
CA ALA A 309 0.30 -9.75 -3.42
C ALA A 309 -0.83 -10.79 -3.45
N LEU A 310 -1.55 -10.89 -4.56
CA LEU A 310 -2.81 -11.65 -4.65
C LEU A 310 -2.57 -13.11 -5.02
N LEU A 311 -1.72 -13.37 -6.03
CA LEU A 311 -1.42 -14.71 -6.53
C LEU A 311 -0.19 -15.27 -5.81
N LEU A 312 -0.39 -15.80 -4.61
CA LEU A 312 0.69 -16.30 -3.76
C LEU A 312 1.62 -17.34 -4.41
N PRO A 313 1.20 -18.20 -5.36
CA PRO A 313 2.15 -19.02 -6.10
C PRO A 313 3.18 -18.21 -6.91
N TYR A 314 2.74 -17.13 -7.55
CA TYR A 314 3.61 -16.21 -8.31
C TYR A 314 4.58 -15.48 -7.37
N GLU A 315 4.05 -14.94 -6.28
CA GLU A 315 4.83 -14.25 -5.25
C GLU A 315 5.89 -15.21 -4.63
N GLN A 316 5.48 -16.42 -4.23
CA GLN A 316 6.38 -17.45 -3.71
C GLN A 316 7.50 -17.78 -4.71
N ALA A 317 7.16 -17.93 -5.99
CA ALA A 317 8.15 -18.21 -7.04
C ALA A 317 9.13 -17.04 -7.26
N LEU A 318 8.80 -15.81 -6.86
CA LEU A 318 9.67 -14.63 -6.91
C LEU A 318 10.28 -14.23 -5.56
N THR A 319 10.06 -15.02 -4.50
CA THR A 319 10.73 -14.83 -3.22
C THR A 319 12.17 -15.34 -3.24
N ARG A 320 13.12 -14.53 -2.76
CA ARG A 320 14.56 -14.83 -2.71
C ARG A 320 15.11 -14.53 -1.34
N GLN A 321 16.14 -15.27 -0.96
CA GLN A 321 16.92 -14.98 0.24
C GLN A 321 17.99 -13.94 -0.12
N ASP A 322 18.04 -12.84 0.63
CA ASP A 322 19.07 -11.83 0.50
C ASP A 322 20.42 -12.40 0.93
N SER A 323 21.41 -12.33 0.05
CA SER A 323 22.76 -12.87 0.31
C SER A 323 23.49 -12.15 1.45
N LEU A 324 23.12 -10.89 1.75
CA LEU A 324 23.76 -10.10 2.80
C LEU A 324 23.21 -10.38 4.19
N THR A 325 21.90 -10.58 4.31
CA THR A 325 21.20 -10.67 5.60
C THR A 325 20.64 -12.06 5.90
N GLY A 326 20.53 -12.92 4.90
CA GLY A 326 19.85 -14.21 5.00
C GLY A 326 18.33 -14.09 5.15
N GLN A 327 17.75 -12.89 5.08
CA GLN A 327 16.30 -12.68 5.18
C GLN A 327 15.62 -12.89 3.83
N TRP A 328 14.36 -13.27 3.86
CA TRP A 328 13.55 -13.46 2.66
C TRP A 328 12.95 -12.14 2.19
N TYR A 329 12.97 -11.90 0.89
CA TYR A 329 12.29 -10.79 0.25
C TYR A 329 11.49 -11.32 -0.93
N ASP A 330 10.27 -10.82 -1.08
CA ASP A 330 9.58 -10.98 -2.35
C ASP A 330 10.22 -10.02 -3.35
N THR A 331 10.84 -10.59 -4.38
CA THR A 331 11.55 -9.80 -5.39
C THR A 331 10.69 -9.51 -6.62
N SER A 332 9.38 -9.74 -6.54
CA SER A 332 8.42 -9.33 -7.56
C SER A 332 8.20 -7.80 -7.57
N ALA A 333 8.30 -7.14 -6.42
CA ALA A 333 8.17 -5.69 -6.28
C ALA A 333 8.84 -5.16 -5.01
N HIS A 334 9.04 -3.84 -4.95
CA HIS A 334 9.61 -3.19 -3.78
C HIS A 334 8.64 -3.19 -2.59
N PHE A 335 7.35 -2.96 -2.87
CA PHE A 335 6.28 -2.85 -1.88
C PHE A 335 5.09 -3.72 -2.29
N LEU A 336 4.51 -4.45 -1.36
CA LEU A 336 3.36 -5.32 -1.62
C LEU A 336 2.21 -5.00 -0.67
N TRP A 337 0.95 -5.13 -1.10
CA TRP A 337 -0.16 -4.98 -0.16
C TRP A 337 -1.13 -6.16 -0.12
N ILE A 338 -1.79 -6.28 1.02
CA ILE A 338 -2.92 -7.19 1.24
C ILE A 338 -4.23 -6.45 0.94
N GLY A 339 -5.02 -7.01 0.03
CA GLY A 339 -6.33 -6.48 -0.35
C GLY A 339 -7.39 -6.61 0.75
N ASP A 340 -8.46 -5.83 0.61
CA ASP A 340 -9.56 -5.79 1.59
C ASP A 340 -10.29 -7.14 1.73
N ARG A 341 -10.24 -7.97 0.69
CA ARG A 341 -10.90 -9.29 0.62
C ARG A 341 -9.99 -10.44 1.12
N THR A 342 -8.73 -10.17 1.41
CA THR A 342 -7.70 -11.17 1.74
C THR A 342 -7.01 -10.92 3.08
N ARG A 343 -7.40 -9.87 3.83
CA ARG A 343 -6.75 -9.42 5.08
C ARG A 343 -7.39 -9.92 6.40
N PHE A 344 -7.88 -11.16 6.43
CA PHE A 344 -8.57 -11.70 7.61
C PHE A 344 -7.63 -12.53 8.51
N GLU A 345 -8.05 -12.80 9.74
CA GLU A 345 -7.30 -13.63 10.69
C GLU A 345 -7.19 -15.07 10.16
N GLY A 346 -5.97 -15.63 10.14
CA GLY A 346 -5.70 -16.95 9.52
C GLY A 346 -5.56 -16.93 8.00
N SER A 347 -5.49 -15.75 7.37
CA SER A 347 -5.29 -15.60 5.93
C SER A 347 -3.91 -16.07 5.48
N ALA A 348 -3.88 -16.80 4.37
CA ALA A 348 -2.67 -17.14 3.63
C ALA A 348 -1.86 -15.90 3.20
N HIS A 349 -2.54 -14.81 2.85
CA HIS A 349 -1.87 -13.56 2.47
C HIS A 349 -1.17 -12.92 3.67
N VAL A 350 -1.80 -12.93 4.85
CA VAL A 350 -1.16 -12.43 6.08
C VAL A 350 0.03 -13.32 6.46
N GLU A 351 -0.12 -14.64 6.34
CA GLU A 351 0.95 -15.62 6.59
C GLU A 351 2.14 -15.44 5.64
N TYR A 352 1.90 -15.19 4.36
CA TYR A 352 2.97 -14.94 3.40
C TYR A 352 3.72 -13.64 3.72
N LEU A 353 2.98 -12.52 3.87
CA LEU A 353 3.60 -11.20 4.04
C LEU A 353 4.26 -11.00 5.42
N ARG A 354 3.95 -11.82 6.44
CA ARG A 354 4.61 -11.69 7.75
C ARG A 354 6.10 -12.02 7.72
N GLY A 355 6.55 -12.84 6.76
CA GLY A 355 7.93 -13.35 6.75
C GLY A 355 8.85 -12.79 5.66
N ILE A 356 8.33 -12.03 4.69
CA ILE A 356 9.16 -11.27 3.75
C ILE A 356 9.68 -9.98 4.39
N GLY A 357 10.80 -9.44 3.92
CA GLY A 357 11.45 -8.22 4.43
C GLY A 357 10.98 -6.92 3.78
N ASN A 358 10.15 -6.98 2.74
CA ASN A 358 9.61 -5.81 2.03
C ASN A 358 8.78 -4.91 2.96
N PRO A 359 8.72 -3.59 2.75
CA PRO A 359 7.64 -2.80 3.32
C PRO A 359 6.31 -3.25 2.69
N ILE A 360 5.26 -3.31 3.51
CA ILE A 360 3.97 -3.85 3.11
C ILE A 360 2.81 -2.90 3.40
N GLY A 361 1.75 -3.04 2.62
CA GLY A 361 0.49 -2.34 2.80
C GLY A 361 -0.64 -3.26 3.22
N MET A 362 -1.67 -2.71 3.84
CA MET A 362 -2.93 -3.41 4.08
C MET A 362 -4.09 -2.45 3.84
N LYS A 363 -5.05 -2.84 2.99
CA LYS A 363 -6.28 -2.06 2.79
C LYS A 363 -7.08 -2.04 4.09
N CYS A 364 -7.65 -0.91 4.48
CA CYS A 364 -8.51 -0.75 5.65
C CYS A 364 -9.87 -0.24 5.18
N GLY A 365 -10.84 -1.16 5.07
CA GLY A 365 -12.22 -0.84 4.70
C GLY A 365 -13.16 -0.70 5.90
N PRO A 366 -14.44 -0.33 5.67
CA PRO A 366 -15.45 -0.11 6.72
C PRO A 366 -15.72 -1.30 7.64
N SER A 367 -15.37 -2.52 7.25
CA SER A 367 -15.57 -3.74 8.04
C SER A 367 -14.46 -4.05 9.04
N LEU A 368 -13.36 -3.28 9.05
CA LEU A 368 -12.23 -3.56 9.91
C LEU A 368 -12.43 -2.96 11.30
N GLU A 369 -12.48 -3.82 12.31
CA GLU A 369 -12.55 -3.43 13.71
C GLU A 369 -11.16 -3.16 14.33
N PRO A 370 -11.06 -2.25 15.34
CA PRO A 370 -9.80 -1.90 15.98
C PRO A 370 -9.00 -3.10 16.51
N ASP A 371 -9.63 -4.01 17.25
CA ASP A 371 -8.92 -5.15 17.85
C ASP A 371 -8.42 -6.15 16.80
N ALA A 372 -9.15 -6.29 15.68
CA ALA A 372 -8.72 -7.12 14.56
C ALA A 372 -7.50 -6.49 13.86
N LEU A 373 -7.50 -5.17 13.67
CA LEU A 373 -6.35 -4.43 13.13
C LEU A 373 -5.11 -4.62 14.01
N LEU A 374 -5.25 -4.48 15.33
CA LEU A 374 -4.12 -4.63 16.26
C LEU A 374 -3.51 -6.04 16.21
N ARG A 375 -4.33 -7.11 16.14
CA ARG A 375 -3.83 -8.48 15.97
C ARG A 375 -3.09 -8.70 14.65
N LEU A 376 -3.58 -8.09 13.57
CA LEU A 376 -2.90 -8.13 12.27
C LEU A 376 -1.56 -7.39 12.33
N LEU A 377 -1.50 -6.23 13.00
CA LEU A 377 -0.26 -5.48 13.19
C LEU A 377 0.77 -6.21 14.06
N ASP A 378 0.33 -6.88 15.13
CA ASP A 378 1.19 -7.74 15.96
C ASP A 378 1.80 -8.90 15.14
N THR A 379 1.09 -9.38 14.13
CA THR A 379 1.56 -10.44 13.23
C THR A 379 2.50 -9.90 12.13
N LEU A 380 2.13 -8.78 11.51
CA LEU A 380 2.80 -8.23 10.33
C LEU A 380 4.02 -7.35 10.66
N ASN A 381 4.06 -6.79 11.88
CA ASN A 381 5.15 -5.95 12.37
C ASN A 381 5.42 -6.18 13.88
N PRO A 382 5.79 -7.41 14.29
CA PRO A 382 5.99 -7.77 15.70
C PRO A 382 7.13 -6.97 16.37
N HIS A 383 8.08 -6.51 15.56
CA HIS A 383 9.22 -5.72 15.99
C HIS A 383 8.99 -4.21 15.97
N ARG A 384 7.79 -3.76 15.53
CA ARG A 384 7.43 -2.34 15.45
C ARG A 384 8.47 -1.52 14.67
N VAL A 385 8.91 -2.03 13.53
CA VAL A 385 9.80 -1.33 12.61
C VAL A 385 9.00 -0.22 11.93
N ALA A 386 9.44 1.04 12.06
CA ALA A 386 8.82 2.15 11.36
C ALA A 386 8.95 1.98 9.84
N GLY A 387 7.89 2.30 9.10
CA GLY A 387 7.85 2.13 7.64
C GLY A 387 7.56 0.72 7.16
N ARG A 388 7.52 -0.28 8.05
CA ARG A 388 7.20 -1.68 7.69
C ARG A 388 5.76 -1.85 7.22
N VAL A 389 4.79 -1.20 7.88
CA VAL A 389 3.37 -1.32 7.53
C VAL A 389 2.78 0.03 7.16
N THR A 390 2.10 0.06 6.00
CA THR A 390 1.23 1.15 5.58
C THR A 390 -0.23 0.71 5.68
N LEU A 391 -1.05 1.46 6.43
CA LEU A 391 -2.49 1.26 6.51
C LEU A 391 -3.18 2.13 5.44
N ILE A 392 -3.80 1.48 4.45
CA ILE A 392 -4.35 2.12 3.25
C ILE A 392 -5.88 2.19 3.38
N THR A 393 -6.39 3.31 3.87
CA THR A 393 -7.81 3.53 4.20
C THR A 393 -8.67 3.68 2.95
N ARG A 394 -9.86 3.07 2.90
CA ARG A 394 -10.78 3.12 1.75
C ARG A 394 -12.25 3.04 2.14
N TYR A 395 -12.74 4.06 2.84
CA TYR A 395 -14.06 4.05 3.45
C TYR A 395 -15.18 4.53 2.53
N GLY A 396 -14.86 5.45 1.62
CA GLY A 396 -15.84 6.28 0.93
C GLY A 396 -16.02 7.63 1.65
N HIS A 397 -16.34 8.64 0.87
CA HIS A 397 -16.52 10.03 1.32
C HIS A 397 -17.53 10.21 2.47
N ASP A 398 -18.55 9.35 2.53
CA ASP A 398 -19.66 9.41 3.47
C ASP A 398 -19.38 8.65 4.78
N LYS A 399 -18.28 7.91 4.85
CA LYS A 399 -17.98 6.98 5.96
C LYS A 399 -16.66 7.25 6.66
N ILE A 400 -15.72 7.93 6.02
CA ILE A 400 -14.36 8.05 6.54
C ILE A 400 -14.32 8.69 7.93
N GLU A 401 -15.03 9.78 8.16
CA GLU A 401 -15.03 10.49 9.45
C GLU A 401 -15.75 9.69 10.56
N ALA A 402 -16.68 8.82 10.21
CA ALA A 402 -17.40 7.99 11.18
C ALA A 402 -16.59 6.77 11.64
N HIS A 403 -15.75 6.21 10.77
CA HIS A 403 -15.08 4.94 11.03
C HIS A 403 -13.58 5.07 11.32
N LEU A 404 -12.85 5.94 10.61
CA LEU A 404 -11.40 6.03 10.73
C LEU A 404 -10.90 6.43 12.13
N PRO A 405 -11.55 7.35 12.89
CA PRO A 405 -11.05 7.78 14.20
C PRO A 405 -10.82 6.62 15.18
N ALA A 406 -11.69 5.61 15.18
CA ALA A 406 -11.57 4.46 16.09
C ALA A 406 -10.28 3.66 15.83
N LEU A 407 -9.91 3.45 14.56
CA LEU A 407 -8.67 2.77 14.19
C LEU A 407 -7.45 3.61 14.52
N VAL A 408 -7.47 4.91 14.20
CA VAL A 408 -6.35 5.83 14.48
C VAL A 408 -6.05 5.86 15.97
N ARG A 409 -7.08 6.01 16.82
CA ARG A 409 -6.93 6.01 18.29
C ARG A 409 -6.35 4.69 18.81
N ALA A 410 -6.80 3.56 18.28
CA ALA A 410 -6.30 2.25 18.70
C ALA A 410 -4.82 2.05 18.35
N VAL A 411 -4.45 2.32 17.10
CA VAL A 411 -3.06 2.23 16.62
C VAL A 411 -2.14 3.20 17.38
N LYS A 412 -2.59 4.44 17.60
CA LYS A 412 -1.86 5.45 18.37
C LYS A 412 -1.64 5.02 19.82
N ARG A 413 -2.70 4.52 20.49
CA ARG A 413 -2.64 4.04 21.87
C ARG A 413 -1.63 2.89 22.04
N GLU A 414 -1.65 1.93 21.12
CA GLU A 414 -0.72 0.80 21.16
C GLU A 414 0.68 1.16 20.67
N GLY A 415 0.88 2.33 20.04
CA GLY A 415 2.19 2.79 19.56
C GLY A 415 2.74 1.96 18.39
N HIS A 416 1.90 1.58 17.43
CA HIS A 416 2.40 0.97 16.19
C HIS A 416 2.88 2.06 15.21
N PRO A 417 4.14 2.00 14.73
CA PRO A 417 4.68 3.01 13.83
C PRO A 417 4.31 2.71 12.38
N VAL A 418 3.07 3.04 12.03
CA VAL A 418 2.50 2.82 10.68
C VAL A 418 2.52 4.10 9.85
N VAL A 419 2.57 3.93 8.53
CA VAL A 419 2.20 5.00 7.59
C VAL A 419 0.69 4.95 7.37
N TRP A 420 0.01 6.07 7.53
CA TRP A 420 -1.39 6.19 7.12
C TRP A 420 -1.47 6.69 5.68
N SER A 421 -2.17 5.98 4.82
CA SER A 421 -2.39 6.35 3.42
C SER A 421 -3.89 6.34 3.11
N CYS A 422 -4.35 7.30 2.31
CA CYS A 422 -5.73 7.37 1.84
C CYS A 422 -5.85 6.78 0.43
N ASP A 423 -6.72 5.80 0.26
CA ASP A 423 -7.23 5.31 -1.03
C ASP A 423 -8.65 5.85 -1.24
N PRO A 424 -8.79 7.06 -1.82
CA PRO A 424 -10.08 7.70 -2.01
C PRO A 424 -10.83 7.15 -3.23
N MET A 425 -10.33 6.10 -3.88
CA MET A 425 -10.85 5.60 -5.15
C MET A 425 -11.85 4.47 -4.92
N HIS A 426 -11.39 3.42 -4.22
CA HIS A 426 -12.15 2.17 -4.13
C HIS A 426 -13.42 2.32 -3.28
N GLY A 427 -13.49 3.29 -2.36
CA GLY A 427 -14.67 3.59 -1.56
C GLY A 427 -15.79 4.33 -2.32
N ASN A 428 -15.44 5.00 -3.42
CA ASN A 428 -16.32 5.97 -4.10
C ASN A 428 -16.78 5.54 -5.49
N THR A 429 -16.73 4.24 -5.80
CA THR A 429 -17.18 3.72 -7.10
C THR A 429 -18.70 3.64 -7.17
N VAL A 430 -19.27 4.18 -8.24
CA VAL A 430 -20.71 4.14 -8.54
C VAL A 430 -20.95 3.57 -9.93
N LYS A 431 -22.19 3.18 -10.24
CA LYS A 431 -22.62 2.80 -11.60
C LYS A 431 -23.45 3.95 -12.18
N ALA A 432 -22.99 4.53 -13.28
CA ALA A 432 -23.67 5.58 -14.02
C ALA A 432 -24.95 5.04 -14.70
N ALA A 433 -25.85 5.94 -15.12
CA ALA A 433 -27.09 5.54 -15.80
C ALA A 433 -26.82 4.82 -17.14
N THR A 434 -25.69 5.12 -17.77
CA THR A 434 -25.18 4.46 -18.99
C THR A 434 -24.66 3.04 -18.78
N GLY A 435 -24.55 2.58 -17.52
CA GLY A 435 -24.07 1.26 -17.16
C GLY A 435 -22.58 1.18 -16.85
N TYR A 436 -21.79 2.20 -17.22
CA TYR A 436 -20.38 2.31 -16.86
C TYR A 436 -20.20 2.46 -15.34
N LYS A 437 -19.12 1.87 -14.82
CA LYS A 437 -18.64 2.26 -13.50
C LYS A 437 -17.95 3.61 -13.64
N THR A 438 -18.09 4.47 -12.64
CA THR A 438 -17.33 5.73 -12.57
C THR A 438 -17.08 6.09 -11.11
N ARG A 439 -16.27 7.13 -10.89
CA ARG A 439 -15.98 7.69 -9.57
C ARG A 439 -16.10 9.22 -9.68
N PRO A 440 -17.08 9.85 -9.02
CA PRO A 440 -17.17 11.30 -8.99
C PRO A 440 -15.96 11.90 -8.28
N PHE A 441 -15.24 12.78 -8.98
CA PHE A 441 -14.03 13.42 -8.47
C PHE A 441 -14.26 14.16 -7.15
N GLU A 442 -15.44 14.77 -6.97
CA GLU A 442 -15.82 15.46 -5.75
C GLU A 442 -15.91 14.51 -4.55
N ARG A 443 -16.33 13.25 -4.76
CA ARG A 443 -16.34 12.23 -3.70
C ARG A 443 -14.93 11.77 -3.35
N ILE A 444 -14.08 11.61 -4.37
CA ILE A 444 -12.65 11.31 -4.17
C ILE A 444 -12.03 12.40 -3.27
N LEU A 445 -12.23 13.67 -3.61
CA LEU A 445 -11.73 14.80 -2.81
C LEU A 445 -12.35 14.86 -1.41
N ALA A 446 -13.65 14.61 -1.26
CA ALA A 446 -14.31 14.63 0.03
C ALA A 446 -13.75 13.56 0.97
N GLU A 447 -13.43 12.35 0.48
CA GLU A 447 -12.75 11.34 1.30
C GLU A 447 -11.35 11.79 1.71
N VAL A 448 -10.57 12.38 0.80
CA VAL A 448 -9.25 12.94 1.14
C VAL A 448 -9.37 14.02 2.21
N ARG A 449 -10.34 14.95 2.10
CA ARG A 449 -10.57 15.98 3.12
C ARG A 449 -10.90 15.37 4.48
N GLY A 450 -11.78 14.37 4.52
CA GLY A 450 -12.13 13.65 5.74
C GLY A 450 -10.92 12.93 6.35
N PHE A 451 -10.07 12.32 5.53
CA PHE A 451 -8.81 11.69 5.98
C PHE A 451 -7.89 12.68 6.71
N PHE A 452 -7.61 13.83 6.10
CA PHE A 452 -6.79 14.87 6.72
C PHE A 452 -7.45 15.47 7.96
N ALA A 453 -8.78 15.66 7.96
CA ALA A 453 -9.52 16.17 9.10
C ALA A 453 -9.43 15.23 10.31
N VAL A 454 -9.59 13.92 10.10
CA VAL A 454 -9.44 12.90 11.15
C VAL A 454 -8.01 12.93 11.71
N HIS A 455 -6.99 12.89 10.86
CA HIS A 455 -5.60 12.88 11.33
C HIS A 455 -5.23 14.14 12.12
N ARG A 456 -5.71 15.31 11.68
CA ARG A 456 -5.57 16.59 12.39
C ARG A 456 -6.24 16.55 13.76
N ALA A 457 -7.49 16.08 13.83
CA ALA A 457 -8.26 15.98 15.07
C ALA A 457 -7.62 14.99 16.07
N GLU A 458 -7.08 13.88 15.57
CA GLU A 458 -6.44 12.85 16.40
C GLU A 458 -4.96 13.15 16.71
N GLY A 459 -4.40 14.24 16.17
CA GLY A 459 -2.99 14.61 16.32
C GLY A 459 -2.06 13.52 15.82
N THR A 460 -2.30 13.05 14.59
CA THR A 460 -1.51 12.03 13.87
C THR A 460 -1.17 12.52 12.47
N HIS A 461 -0.23 11.86 11.78
CA HIS A 461 0.23 12.27 10.46
C HIS A 461 -0.59 11.64 9.34
N ALA A 462 -1.16 12.47 8.46
CA ALA A 462 -1.76 12.02 7.21
C ALA A 462 -0.65 11.71 6.19
N GLY A 463 -0.14 10.48 6.23
CA GLY A 463 1.16 10.13 5.65
C GLY A 463 1.21 9.92 4.14
N GLY A 464 0.10 9.75 3.44
CA GLY A 464 0.14 9.50 2.01
C GLY A 464 -1.19 9.33 1.30
N ILE A 465 -1.09 9.11 0.00
CA ILE A 465 -2.20 8.84 -0.92
C ILE A 465 -1.90 7.58 -1.75
N HIS A 466 -2.94 6.82 -2.06
CA HIS A 466 -2.95 5.66 -2.92
C HIS A 466 -4.04 5.85 -3.98
N ALA A 467 -3.66 6.24 -5.20
CA ALA A 467 -4.61 6.54 -6.27
C ALA A 467 -4.50 5.59 -7.47
N GLU A 468 -5.61 5.39 -8.17
CA GLU A 468 -5.61 4.75 -9.49
C GLU A 468 -5.67 5.84 -10.55
N MET A 469 -4.65 5.90 -11.40
CA MET A 469 -4.40 7.02 -12.31
C MET A 469 -3.64 6.58 -13.54
N THR A 470 -3.77 7.34 -14.63
CA THR A 470 -3.09 7.09 -15.90
C THR A 470 -2.65 8.40 -16.55
N GLY A 471 -1.52 8.35 -17.27
CA GLY A 471 -1.08 9.44 -18.13
C GLY A 471 -1.83 9.56 -19.45
N GLN A 472 -2.73 8.61 -19.74
CA GLN A 472 -3.58 8.65 -20.92
C GLN A 472 -4.72 9.67 -20.77
N ASP A 473 -5.16 10.23 -21.89
CA ASP A 473 -6.30 11.15 -21.97
C ASP A 473 -7.63 10.38 -21.95
N VAL A 474 -7.99 9.85 -20.78
CA VAL A 474 -9.18 8.99 -20.57
C VAL A 474 -10.36 9.74 -19.96
N THR A 475 -11.57 9.23 -20.19
CA THR A 475 -12.83 9.71 -19.61
C THR A 475 -13.43 8.66 -18.68
N GLU A 476 -12.75 8.34 -17.58
CA GLU A 476 -13.16 7.24 -16.68
C GLU A 476 -13.83 7.74 -15.39
N CYS A 477 -13.28 8.77 -14.75
CA CYS A 477 -13.88 9.42 -13.57
C CYS A 477 -14.64 10.69 -13.99
N THR A 478 -15.87 10.86 -13.51
CA THR A 478 -16.67 12.08 -13.77
C THR A 478 -16.21 13.26 -12.91
N GLY A 479 -16.46 14.48 -13.38
CA GLY A 479 -16.13 15.71 -12.66
C GLY A 479 -14.68 16.16 -12.82
N GLY A 480 -14.18 16.92 -11.85
CA GLY A 480 -12.90 17.63 -11.92
C GLY A 480 -12.97 18.85 -12.84
N ALA A 481 -11.87 19.58 -12.99
CA ALA A 481 -11.85 20.85 -13.71
C ALA A 481 -12.17 20.74 -15.22
N ILE A 482 -12.00 19.54 -15.80
CA ILE A 482 -12.35 19.25 -17.21
C ILE A 482 -13.86 18.93 -17.34
N ALA A 483 -14.58 18.74 -16.23
CA ALA A 483 -16.01 18.46 -16.16
C ALA A 483 -16.44 17.26 -17.01
N VAL A 484 -15.77 16.12 -16.83
CA VAL A 484 -16.14 14.87 -17.51
C VAL A 484 -17.56 14.46 -17.11
N SER A 485 -18.47 14.38 -18.09
CA SER A 485 -19.87 13.99 -17.89
C SER A 485 -20.07 12.48 -17.97
N GLU A 486 -21.21 11.98 -17.48
CA GLU A 486 -21.55 10.55 -17.63
C GLU A 486 -21.66 10.12 -19.10
N GLN A 487 -22.08 11.03 -19.99
CA GLN A 487 -22.16 10.78 -21.43
C GLN A 487 -20.76 10.64 -22.05
N ALA A 488 -19.82 11.49 -21.63
CA ALA A 488 -18.44 11.49 -22.13
C ALA A 488 -17.65 10.25 -21.70
N LEU A 489 -18.17 9.44 -20.75
CA LEU A 489 -17.52 8.18 -20.35
C LEU A 489 -17.30 7.27 -21.56
N ALA A 490 -18.26 7.18 -22.48
CA ALA A 490 -18.17 6.30 -23.65
C ALA A 490 -17.05 6.70 -24.64
N ASP A 491 -16.52 7.93 -24.55
CA ASP A 491 -15.56 8.43 -25.52
C ASP A 491 -14.21 7.69 -25.44
N ARG A 492 -13.70 7.49 -24.21
CA ARG A 492 -12.35 6.98 -23.94
C ARG A 492 -12.28 6.18 -22.64
N TYR A 493 -13.22 5.27 -22.45
CA TYR A 493 -13.23 4.31 -21.33
C TYR A 493 -12.32 3.12 -21.66
N HIS A 494 -11.04 3.21 -21.26
CA HIS A 494 -10.03 2.21 -21.62
C HIS A 494 -9.78 1.18 -20.51
N THR A 495 -10.16 1.49 -19.27
CA THR A 495 -10.04 0.52 -18.17
C THR A 495 -11.06 -0.62 -18.28
N HIS A 496 -10.59 -1.81 -17.96
CA HIS A 496 -11.39 -3.02 -17.88
C HIS A 496 -11.74 -3.42 -16.43
N CYS A 497 -11.17 -2.71 -15.46
CA CYS A 497 -11.42 -2.97 -14.05
C CYS A 497 -12.17 -1.79 -13.43
N ASP A 498 -11.48 -0.87 -12.77
CA ASP A 498 -12.09 0.31 -12.17
C ASP A 498 -11.61 1.62 -12.83
N PRO A 499 -12.44 2.69 -12.78
CA PRO A 499 -12.14 4.01 -13.33
C PRO A 499 -10.89 4.69 -12.76
N ARG A 500 -9.95 5.12 -13.60
CA ARG A 500 -8.73 5.84 -13.20
C ARG A 500 -8.92 7.35 -13.29
N LEU A 501 -8.17 8.09 -12.48
CA LEU A 501 -7.97 9.52 -12.71
C LEU A 501 -7.16 9.71 -13.99
N ASN A 502 -7.59 10.61 -14.87
CA ASN A 502 -6.72 11.06 -15.95
C ASN A 502 -5.64 12.04 -15.43
N ALA A 503 -4.71 12.45 -16.29
CA ALA A 503 -3.62 13.34 -15.87
C ALA A 503 -4.11 14.68 -15.28
N GLY A 504 -5.15 15.28 -15.87
CA GLY A 504 -5.71 16.56 -15.41
C GLY A 504 -6.28 16.45 -13.99
N GLN A 505 -7.11 15.42 -13.75
CA GLN A 505 -7.68 15.15 -12.42
C GLN A 505 -6.60 14.76 -11.39
N SER A 506 -5.54 14.07 -11.82
CA SER A 506 -4.42 13.68 -10.96
C SER A 506 -3.62 14.90 -10.47
N ILE A 507 -3.36 15.86 -11.35
CA ILE A 507 -2.68 17.11 -10.98
C ILE A 507 -3.57 17.99 -10.10
N GLU A 508 -4.86 18.09 -10.43
CA GLU A 508 -5.84 18.78 -9.58
C GLU A 508 -5.84 18.20 -8.15
N LEU A 509 -5.85 16.87 -8.03
CA LEU A 509 -5.73 16.20 -6.73
C LEU A 509 -4.40 16.56 -6.02
N ALA A 510 -3.27 16.61 -6.74
CA ALA A 510 -1.98 16.95 -6.13
C ALA A 510 -1.94 18.38 -5.56
N PHE A 511 -2.52 19.36 -6.25
CA PHE A 511 -2.61 20.73 -5.73
C PHE A 511 -3.48 20.81 -4.48
N LEU A 512 -4.62 20.11 -4.47
CA LEU A 512 -5.52 20.10 -3.32
C LEU A 512 -4.90 19.36 -2.12
N LEU A 513 -4.15 18.28 -2.37
CA LEU A 513 -3.36 17.60 -1.34
C LEU A 513 -2.27 18.52 -0.77
N ALA A 514 -1.58 19.28 -1.63
CA ALA A 514 -0.57 20.25 -1.22
C ALA A 514 -1.14 21.33 -0.28
N GLU A 515 -2.34 21.84 -0.56
CA GLU A 515 -3.04 22.78 0.33
C GLU A 515 -3.31 22.14 1.71
N MET A 516 -3.87 20.93 1.75
CA MET A 516 -4.20 20.23 3.00
C MET A 516 -2.97 19.89 3.84
N LEU A 517 -1.87 19.47 3.19
CA LEU A 517 -0.62 19.15 3.85
C LEU A 517 0.03 20.39 4.46
N ASN A 518 -0.05 21.54 3.79
CA ASN A 518 0.45 22.81 4.33
C ASN A 518 -0.34 23.26 5.56
N GLU A 519 -1.65 23.10 5.57
CA GLU A 519 -2.47 23.37 6.76
C GLU A 519 -2.07 22.48 7.93
N GLU A 520 -1.89 21.17 7.71
CA GLU A 520 -1.47 20.23 8.74
C GLU A 520 -0.10 20.61 9.33
N LEU A 521 0.87 20.94 8.47
CA LEU A 521 2.20 21.36 8.91
C LEU A 521 2.16 22.67 9.70
N ALA A 522 1.30 23.61 9.32
CA ALA A 522 1.12 24.85 10.06
C ALA A 522 0.54 24.59 11.46
N GLU A 523 -0.48 23.74 11.59
CA GLU A 523 -1.07 23.39 12.88
C GLU A 523 -0.08 22.61 13.77
N ARG A 524 0.71 21.69 13.21
CA ARG A 524 1.73 20.97 13.99
C ARG A 524 2.83 21.90 14.50
N LYS A 525 3.26 22.89 13.69
CA LYS A 525 4.20 23.91 14.14
C LYS A 525 3.63 24.76 15.28
N LYS A 526 2.34 25.12 15.23
CA LYS A 526 1.67 25.85 16.32
C LYS A 526 1.57 25.02 17.60
N ALA A 527 1.31 23.71 17.49
CA ALA A 527 1.21 22.82 18.66
C ALA A 527 2.57 22.50 19.31
N ALA A 528 3.68 22.64 18.56
CA ALA A 528 5.03 22.40 19.05
C ALA A 528 5.73 23.65 19.62
N ALA A 529 5.24 24.84 19.28
CA ALA A 529 5.68 26.13 19.81
C ALA A 529 4.98 26.45 21.12
#